data_AF-A0A6J3MEZ0-F1
#
_entry.id   AF-A0A6J3MEZ0-F1
#
_cell.length_a   1.000
_cell.length_b   1.000
_cell.length_c   1.000
_cell.angle_alpha   90.00
_cell.angle_beta   90.00
_cell.angle_gamma   90.00
#
_symmetry.space_group_name_H-M   'P 1'
#
loop_
_entity.id
_entity.type
_entity.pdbx_description
1 polymer ?
#
loop_
_entity_poly.entity_id
_entity_poly.type
_entity_poly.pdbx_seq_one_letter_code
_entity_poly.pdbx_strand_id
1 'polypeptide(L)' 'MSTFGGPGGRQIISKPIPPQRGSFPLDHEAECQPIMKDYLKCLRQYKGMNDDVCRQLSKSYLQCRMER' A
#
# COMPACT_ATOMS: atom_id res chain seq x y z
N MET A 1 4.99 17.11 -22.13
CA MET A 1 5.27 15.68 -22.37
C MET A 1 6.48 15.30 -21.53
N SER A 2 6.34 14.23 -20.76
CA SER A 2 7.38 13.32 -20.25
C SER A 2 8.73 13.88 -19.76
N THR A 3 8.98 13.81 -18.44
CA THR A 3 10.14 13.09 -17.88
C THR A 3 10.12 13.18 -16.34
N PHE A 4 9.72 12.09 -15.68
CA PHE A 4 9.92 11.92 -14.24
C PHE A 4 10.85 10.72 -14.05
N GLY A 5 12.14 10.99 -14.23
CA GLY A 5 13.21 10.00 -14.24
C GLY A 5 14.61 10.63 -14.36
N GLY A 6 15.07 11.24 -13.26
CA GLY A 6 16.50 11.49 -12.97
C GLY A 6 16.93 12.96 -12.89
N PRO A 7 18.13 13.30 -12.36
CA PRO A 7 19.00 12.62 -11.39
C PRO A 7 19.30 13.47 -10.12
N GLY A 8 19.71 12.85 -9.01
CA GLY A 8 20.70 13.47 -8.10
C GLY A 8 20.25 14.38 -6.94
N GLY A 9 18.98 14.41 -6.54
CA GLY A 9 18.56 15.14 -5.33
C GLY A 9 18.76 14.31 -4.07
N ARG A 10 19.82 14.54 -3.31
CA ARG A 10 20.10 13.99 -1.97
C ARG A 10 18.79 13.92 -1.16
N GLN A 11 18.29 12.72 -0.86
CA GLN A 11 17.17 12.59 0.10
C GLN A 11 17.68 13.18 1.41
N ILE A 12 17.16 14.35 1.78
CA ILE A 12 17.35 14.88 3.11
C ILE A 12 16.71 13.84 4.02
N ILE A 13 17.52 13.09 4.76
CA ILE A 13 17.05 12.21 5.83
C ILE A 13 16.61 13.11 6.97
N SER A 14 15.52 13.84 6.76
CA SER A 14 14.75 14.47 7.83
C SER A 14 13.60 13.53 8.16
N LYS A 15 13.34 13.35 9.46
CA LYS A 15 12.11 12.69 9.89
C LYS A 15 10.96 13.56 9.38
N PRO A 16 10.12 13.08 8.45
CA PRO A 16 9.01 13.88 7.97
C PRO A 16 8.11 14.17 9.17
N ILE A 17 7.71 15.44 9.32
CA ILE A 17 6.75 15.83 10.35
C ILE A 17 5.40 15.33 9.87
N PRO A 18 4.65 14.49 10.61
CA PRO A 18 3.31 14.10 10.19
C PRO A 18 2.42 15.35 9.95
N PRO A 19 1.61 15.42 8.87
CA PRO A 19 1.43 14.49 7.76
C PRO A 19 2.13 14.98 6.47
N GLN A 20 3.39 15.42 6.51
CA GLN A 20 4.14 15.87 5.33
C GLN A 20 4.16 14.84 4.18
N ARG A 21 3.89 13.56 4.46
CA ARG A 21 3.73 12.49 3.46
C ARG A 21 2.32 11.88 3.38
N GLY A 22 1.33 12.59 3.94
CA GLY A 22 -0.03 12.10 4.15
C GLY A 22 -0.12 11.16 5.35
N SER A 23 -1.14 11.33 6.18
CA SER A 23 -1.56 10.31 7.14
C SER A 23 -2.43 9.32 6.37
N PHE A 24 -1.84 8.23 5.90
CA PHE A 24 -2.64 7.12 5.37
C PHE A 24 -3.59 6.67 6.49
N PRO A 25 -4.92 6.60 6.27
CA PRO A 25 -5.86 6.24 7.33
C PRO A 25 -5.42 4.92 7.97
N LEU A 26 -5.09 5.01 9.25
CA LEU A 26 -4.70 3.82 10.00
C LEU A 26 -6.02 3.10 10.31
N ASP A 27 -6.11 1.86 9.84
CA ASP A 27 -7.21 0.97 10.17
C ASP A 27 -7.07 0.60 11.65
N HIS A 28 -7.49 1.51 12.54
CA HIS A 28 -7.26 1.45 13.98
C HIS A 28 -7.99 0.29 14.63
N GLU A 29 -9.18 -0.02 14.14
CA GLU A 29 -10.05 -1.10 14.64
C GLU A 29 -9.84 -2.43 13.89
N ALA A 30 -8.89 -2.45 12.95
CA ALA A 30 -8.56 -3.62 12.13
C ALA A 30 -9.76 -4.17 11.34
N GLU A 31 -10.68 -3.30 10.89
CA GLU A 31 -11.88 -3.66 10.14
C GLU A 31 -11.53 -4.31 8.79
N CYS A 32 -10.44 -3.89 8.17
CA CYS A 32 -9.98 -4.40 6.87
C CYS A 32 -9.06 -5.62 7.01
N GLN A 33 -8.82 -6.12 8.23
CA GLN A 33 -7.98 -7.29 8.49
C GLN A 33 -8.42 -8.58 7.76
N PRO A 34 -9.72 -8.87 7.55
CA PRO A 34 -10.14 -10.05 6.79
C PRO A 34 -9.61 -10.04 5.35
N ILE A 35 -9.75 -8.90 4.65
CA ILE A 35 -9.29 -8.73 3.26
C ILE A 35 -7.76 -8.83 3.18
N MET A 36 -7.05 -8.29 4.17
CA MET A 36 -5.61 -8.44 4.29
C MET A 36 -5.20 -9.91 4.40
N LYS A 37 -5.90 -10.70 5.23
CA LYS A 37 -5.61 -12.14 5.39
C LYS A 37 -5.81 -12.90 4.07
N ASP A 38 -6.85 -12.56 3.32
CA ASP A 38 -7.10 -13.15 2.00
C ASP A 38 -6.02 -12.78 0.98
N TYR A 39 -5.60 -11.51 0.95
CA TYR A 39 -4.48 -11.07 0.13
C TYR A 39 -3.18 -11.84 0.46
N LEU A 40 -2.84 -11.98 1.75
CA LEU A 40 -1.65 -12.73 2.17
C LEU A 40 -1.76 -14.23 1.88
N LYS A 41 -2.97 -14.80 1.94
CA LYS A 41 -3.22 -16.18 1.52
C LYS A 41 -3.01 -16.32 0.01
N CYS A 42 -3.50 -15.38 -0.79
CA CYS A 42 -3.30 -15.34 -2.24
C CYS A 42 -1.81 -15.32 -2.58
N LEU A 43 -1.03 -14.40 -1.99
CA LEU A 43 0.41 -14.34 -2.24
C LEU A 43 1.11 -15.66 -1.91
N ARG A 44 0.74 -16.32 -0.80
CA ARG A 44 1.30 -17.64 -0.45
C ARG A 44 0.96 -18.71 -1.49
N GLN A 45 -0.26 -18.70 -2.03
CA GLN A 45 -0.67 -19.64 -3.07
C GLN A 45 0.10 -19.44 -4.38
N TYR A 46 0.33 -18.20 -4.78
CA TYR A 46 1.07 -17.84 -6.00
C TYR A 46 2.58 -17.69 -5.77
N LYS A 47 3.14 -18.30 -4.72
CA LYS A 47 4.60 -18.32 -4.42
C LYS A 47 5.22 -16.91 -4.35
N GLY A 48 4.47 -15.95 -3.81
CA GLY A 48 4.87 -14.55 -3.71
C GLY A 48 4.70 -13.73 -4.99
N MET A 49 4.19 -14.33 -6.08
CA MET A 49 3.85 -13.59 -7.28
C MET A 49 2.54 -12.83 -7.06
N ASN A 50 2.54 -11.55 -7.45
CA ASN A 50 1.36 -10.71 -7.39
C ASN A 50 0.54 -10.88 -8.68
N ASP A 51 -0.09 -12.04 -8.80
CA ASP A 51 -1.03 -12.40 -9.86
C ASP A 51 -2.27 -11.49 -9.83
N ASP A 52 -3.03 -11.41 -10.92
CA ASP A 52 -4.18 -10.52 -11.08
C ASP A 52 -5.23 -10.70 -9.98
N VAL A 53 -5.42 -11.94 -9.52
CA VAL A 53 -6.30 -12.26 -8.39
C VAL A 53 -5.79 -11.59 -7.10
N CYS A 54 -4.49 -11.64 -6.82
CA CYS A 54 -3.91 -11.01 -5.63
C CYS A 54 -3.91 -9.48 -5.77
N ARG A 55 -3.79 -8.95 -6.99
CA ARG A 55 -3.92 -7.51 -7.26
C ARG A 55 -5.33 -7.02 -6.95
N GLN A 56 -6.36 -7.76 -7.31
CA GLN A 56 -7.75 -7.43 -6.96
C GLN A 56 -7.95 -7.42 -5.44
N LEU A 57 -7.42 -8.40 -4.71
CA LEU A 57 -7.48 -8.44 -3.23
C LEU A 57 -6.72 -7.27 -2.59
N SER A 58 -5.56 -6.89 -3.15
CA SER A 58 -4.82 -5.72 -2.68
C SER A 58 -5.59 -4.42 -2.90
N LYS A 59 -6.29 -4.29 -4.05
CA LYS A 59 -7.11 -3.13 -4.37
C LYS A 59 -8.28 -3.03 -3.39
N SER A 60 -8.98 -4.12 -3.11
CA SER A 60 -10.07 -4.12 -2.13
C SER A 60 -9.59 -3.80 -0.71
N TYR A 61 -8.41 -4.30 -0.32
CA TYR A 61 -7.83 -3.99 0.98
C TYR A 61 -7.49 -2.50 1.12
N LEU A 62 -6.86 -1.92 0.10
CA LEU A 62 -6.52 -0.49 0.10
C LEU A 62 -7.77 0.38 0.02
N GLN A 63 -8.78 -0.01 -0.76
CA GLN A 63 -10.07 0.69 -0.83
C GLN A 63 -10.76 0.71 0.53
N CYS A 64 -10.81 -0.43 1.22
CA CYS A 64 -11.36 -0.52 2.57
C CYS A 64 -10.69 0.47 3.52
N ARG A 65 -9.35 0.60 3.47
CA ARG A 65 -8.61 1.55 4.30
C ARG A 65 -8.72 3.02 3.87
N MET A 66 -9.26 3.32 2.70
CA MET A 66 -9.49 4.69 2.24
C MET A 66 -10.91 5.18 2.58
N GLU A 67 -11.86 4.26 2.75
CA GLU A 67 -13.26 4.56 3.11
C GLU A 67 -13.50 4.69 4.62
N ARG A 68 -12.52 4.30 5.44
CA ARG A 68 -12.54 4.35 6.90
C ARG A 68 -11.58 5.42 7.40
#